data_AF-A0A814L2C2-F1
#
_entry.id   AF-A0A814L2C2-F1
#
_cell.length_a   1.000
_cell.length_b   1.000
_cell.length_c   1.000
_cell.angle_alpha   90.00
_cell.angle_beta   90.00
_cell.angle_gamma   90.00
#
_symmetry.space_group_name_H-M   'P 1'
#
loop_
_entity.id
_entity.type
_entity.pdbx_description
1 polymer ?
#
loop_
_entity_poly.entity_id
_entity_poly.type
_entity_poly.pdbx_seq_one_letter_code
_entity_poly.pdbx_strand_id
1 'polypeptide(L)'
;DSLFVEFPHLSRAQAFEQSYLLVKAINKLYPTPIKLKFEKIYQPSVLESKKRYAGMSYETLEQTQPKFDAKGIETIRRDTCSAVSKMLERSLKLLFRTKDVTRVKQYVQLQCQKIYSHRVNLIDFVFAKEYRGKKSYHPTAPVPALRIALKRLAKNPLSEPNIGERVPFIIGLNLEQPNANLIDCIWTLDKALMINSNFQLNSNYYVRKQILPALDRAFALIGVDVFKWLEDISQTDTITTIEQRRLAIKQQHGFMRRCHLCSKLATTPLCDECRKNSNQSLLTAEIKANELERQHSSLQRICLACSDHMNGWSNCTTGDCPVRYRILKLTQQMIQAQETRTIVNNFCTDQTS
;
A
#
# COMPACT_ATOMS: atom_id res chain seq x y z
N ASP A 1 -14.27 26.05 19.31
CA ASP A 1 -13.55 27.29 18.97
C ASP A 1 -13.74 27.67 17.50
N SER A 2 -13.76 26.71 16.58
CA SER A 2 -13.98 26.98 15.15
C SER A 2 -15.47 26.95 14.75
N LEU A 3 -15.83 27.76 13.75
CA LEU A 3 -17.16 27.82 13.12
C LEU A 3 -17.00 27.56 11.62
N PHE A 4 -17.87 26.70 11.07
CA PHE A 4 -17.93 26.44 9.62
C PHE A 4 -19.20 27.09 9.11
N VAL A 5 -19.05 28.13 8.29
CA VAL A 5 -20.16 28.88 7.69
C VAL A 5 -20.14 28.62 6.20
N GLU A 6 -21.27 28.16 5.68
CA GLU A 6 -21.45 27.97 4.24
C GLU A 6 -21.95 29.27 3.60
N PHE A 7 -21.31 29.66 2.51
CA PHE A 7 -21.69 30.80 1.69
C PHE A 7 -22.23 30.29 0.34
N PRO A 8 -23.54 29.99 0.24
CA PRO A 8 -24.10 29.40 -0.96
C PRO A 8 -24.00 30.36 -2.16
N HIS A 9 -23.67 29.81 -3.32
CA HIS A 9 -23.62 30.52 -4.61
C HIS A 9 -22.64 31.70 -4.71
N LEU A 10 -21.72 31.87 -3.75
CA LEU A 10 -20.68 32.90 -3.82
C LEU A 10 -19.40 32.39 -4.50
N SER A 11 -18.73 33.28 -5.23
CA SER A 11 -17.37 33.04 -5.67
C SER A 11 -16.41 33.05 -4.48
N ARG A 12 -15.22 32.46 -4.64
CA ARG A 12 -14.20 32.45 -3.57
C ARG A 12 -13.83 33.85 -3.12
N ALA A 13 -13.66 34.78 -4.06
CA ALA A 13 -13.30 36.17 -3.76
C ALA A 13 -14.38 36.86 -2.91
N GLN A 14 -15.65 36.73 -3.32
CA GLN A 14 -16.79 37.23 -2.55
C GLN A 14 -16.89 36.58 -1.18
N ALA A 15 -16.62 35.27 -1.08
CA ALA A 15 -16.63 34.57 0.21
C ALA A 15 -15.55 35.11 1.17
N PHE A 16 -14.36 35.48 0.67
CA PHE A 16 -13.34 36.15 1.50
C PHE A 16 -13.84 37.51 1.99
N GLU A 17 -14.36 38.36 1.10
CA GLU A 17 -14.89 39.69 1.46
C GLU A 17 -15.99 39.59 2.52
N GLN A 18 -16.99 38.71 2.29
CA GLN A 18 -18.08 38.48 3.23
C GLN A 18 -17.58 37.92 4.57
N SER A 19 -16.58 37.05 4.56
CA SER A 19 -15.99 36.52 5.78
C SER A 19 -15.30 37.61 6.61
N TYR A 20 -14.58 38.54 5.98
CA TYR A 20 -13.96 39.66 6.68
C TYR A 20 -15.00 40.62 7.28
N LEU A 21 -16.08 40.90 6.54
CA LEU A 21 -17.19 41.71 7.03
C LEU A 21 -17.88 41.06 8.23
N LEU A 22 -18.18 39.76 8.14
CA LEU A 22 -18.80 38.97 9.20
C LEU A 22 -17.95 38.98 10.47
N VAL A 23 -16.65 38.69 10.35
CA VAL A 23 -15.72 38.69 11.51
C VAL A 23 -15.60 40.08 12.12
N LYS A 24 -15.56 41.15 11.31
CA LYS A 24 -15.54 42.53 11.80
C LYS A 24 -16.82 42.89 12.56
N ALA A 25 -17.98 42.49 12.06
CA ALA A 25 -19.26 42.72 12.72
C ALA A 25 -19.33 41.97 14.06
N ILE A 26 -18.98 40.69 14.08
CA ILE A 26 -18.97 39.85 15.29
C ILE A 26 -18.03 40.43 16.34
N ASN A 27 -16.80 40.79 15.97
CA ASN A 27 -15.82 41.34 16.92
C ASN A 27 -16.24 42.68 17.55
N LYS A 28 -17.19 43.43 16.96
CA LYS A 28 -17.75 44.64 17.57
C LYS A 28 -18.77 44.33 18.66
N LEU A 29 -19.38 43.15 18.64
CA LEU A 29 -20.41 42.74 19.60
C LEU A 29 -19.80 42.23 20.91
N TYR A 30 -18.54 41.81 20.89
CA TYR A 30 -17.87 41.19 22.04
C TYR A 30 -16.77 42.10 22.61
N PRO A 31 -16.61 42.16 23.94
CA PRO A 31 -15.57 42.96 24.58
C PRO A 31 -14.18 42.32 24.42
N THR A 32 -13.14 43.16 24.42
CA THR A 32 -11.73 42.74 24.52
C THR A 32 -11.52 41.89 25.78
N PRO A 33 -10.77 40.76 25.74
CA PRO A 33 -9.88 40.28 24.68
C PRO A 33 -10.49 39.24 23.71
N ILE A 34 -11.82 39.03 23.75
CA ILE A 34 -12.46 38.00 22.92
C ILE A 34 -12.43 38.47 21.46
N LYS A 35 -11.80 37.68 20.58
CA LYS A 35 -11.66 38.00 19.16
C LYS A 35 -11.82 36.75 18.29
N LEU A 36 -12.77 36.82 17.36
CA LEU A 36 -12.88 35.90 16.24
C LEU A 36 -11.88 36.29 15.14
N LYS A 37 -11.17 35.30 14.61
CA LYS A 37 -10.25 35.48 13.48
C LYS A 37 -10.71 34.62 12.32
N PHE A 38 -10.77 35.21 11.14
CA PHE A 38 -10.92 34.44 9.91
C PHE A 38 -9.60 33.70 9.62
N GLU A 39 -9.67 32.39 9.39
CA GLU A 39 -8.49 31.55 9.15
C GLU A 39 -8.33 31.16 7.69
N LYS A 40 -9.36 30.52 7.09
CA LYS A 40 -9.29 30.00 5.72
C LYS A 40 -10.68 29.71 5.14
N ILE A 41 -10.76 29.60 3.82
CA ILE A 41 -11.90 29.04 3.08
C ILE A 41 -11.56 27.67 2.53
N TYR A 42 -12.50 26.74 2.62
CA TYR A 42 -12.41 25.44 1.97
C TYR A 42 -13.16 25.44 0.64
N GLN A 43 -12.48 25.08 -0.45
CA GLN A 43 -13.13 24.90 -1.75
C GLN A 43 -12.33 23.98 -2.69
N PRO A 44 -12.78 22.75 -2.97
CA PRO A 44 -13.89 22.01 -2.33
C PRO A 44 -13.49 21.38 -0.98
N SER A 45 -14.48 20.82 -0.27
CA SER A 45 -14.30 20.06 0.98
C SER A 45 -15.29 18.90 1.12
N VAL A 46 -14.97 17.99 2.03
CA VAL A 46 -15.76 16.83 2.45
C VAL A 46 -15.75 16.78 3.98
N LEU A 47 -16.94 16.72 4.57
CA LEU A 47 -17.13 16.65 6.02
C LEU A 47 -17.72 15.27 6.37
N GLU A 48 -16.88 14.32 6.80
CA GLU A 48 -17.31 12.95 7.09
C GLU A 48 -18.08 12.84 8.40
N SER A 49 -17.50 13.37 9.48
CA SER A 49 -18.11 13.35 10.81
C SER A 49 -17.40 14.31 11.74
N LYS A 50 -17.81 14.35 13.01
CA LYS A 50 -17.17 15.20 14.03
C LYS A 50 -15.66 14.92 14.08
N LYS A 51 -14.87 16.00 13.93
CA LYS A 51 -13.40 15.96 13.88
C LYS A 51 -12.81 15.16 12.70
N ARG A 52 -13.59 14.87 11.65
CA ARG A 52 -13.16 14.17 10.44
C ARG A 52 -13.60 14.90 9.18
N TYR A 53 -12.69 15.61 8.55
CA TYR A 53 -12.95 16.37 7.33
C TYR A 53 -11.67 16.61 6.53
N ALA A 54 -11.82 16.88 5.24
CA ALA A 54 -10.72 17.29 4.38
C ALA A 54 -11.19 18.27 3.30
N GLY A 55 -10.28 19.10 2.82
CA GLY A 55 -10.58 20.05 1.76
C GLY A 55 -9.35 20.76 1.23
N MET A 56 -9.56 21.50 0.15
CA MET A 56 -8.59 22.42 -0.42
C MET A 56 -8.76 23.77 0.28
N SER A 57 -7.82 24.13 1.15
CA SER A 57 -7.84 25.37 1.92
C SER A 57 -7.12 26.51 1.20
N TYR A 58 -7.74 27.69 1.25
CA TYR A 58 -7.18 28.98 0.83
C TYR A 58 -7.16 29.91 2.04
N GLU A 59 -5.98 30.41 2.40
CA GLU A 59 -5.77 31.28 3.56
C GLU A 59 -5.85 32.77 3.15
N THR A 60 -5.51 33.09 1.90
CA THR A 60 -5.55 34.47 1.37
C THR A 60 -6.29 34.55 0.03
N LEU A 61 -6.77 35.75 -0.31
CA LEU A 61 -7.48 36.03 -1.57
C LEU A 61 -6.57 35.79 -2.80
N GLU A 62 -5.32 36.22 -2.70
CA GLU A 62 -4.29 36.13 -3.75
C GLU A 62 -3.77 34.70 -3.97
N GLN A 63 -4.06 33.78 -3.05
CA GLN A 63 -3.60 32.40 -3.14
C GLN A 63 -4.26 31.68 -4.32
N THR A 64 -3.44 31.34 -5.32
CA THR A 64 -3.89 30.61 -6.51
C THR A 64 -3.93 29.10 -6.28
N GLN A 65 -2.91 28.54 -5.63
CA GLN A 65 -2.82 27.10 -5.38
C GLN A 65 -3.34 26.74 -3.98
N PRO A 66 -4.33 25.85 -3.86
CA PRO A 66 -4.81 25.41 -2.56
C PRO A 66 -3.80 24.51 -1.83
N LYS A 67 -3.90 24.51 -0.51
CA LYS A 67 -3.27 23.50 0.35
C LYS A 67 -4.30 22.42 0.69
N PHE A 68 -3.92 21.15 0.57
CA PHE A 68 -4.78 20.06 1.04
C PHE A 68 -4.70 20.01 2.57
N ASP A 69 -5.78 20.35 3.26
CA ASP A 69 -5.91 20.26 4.72
C ASP A 69 -6.88 19.12 5.06
N ALA A 70 -6.45 18.27 5.99
CA ALA A 70 -7.16 17.07 6.41
C ALA A 70 -7.07 16.94 7.92
N LYS A 71 -8.21 16.71 8.57
CA LYS A 71 -8.33 16.55 10.01
C LYS A 71 -9.02 15.22 10.33
N GLY A 72 -8.39 14.42 11.17
CA GLY A 72 -8.92 13.17 11.72
C GLY A 72 -9.16 12.02 10.75
N ILE A 73 -9.11 12.25 9.44
CA ILE A 73 -9.20 11.21 8.40
C ILE A 73 -7.88 10.45 8.24
N GLU A 74 -7.92 9.30 7.58
CA GLU A 74 -6.83 8.33 7.48
C GLU A 74 -5.56 8.86 6.79
N THR A 75 -5.62 10.01 6.10
CA THR A 75 -4.44 10.63 5.48
C THR A 75 -3.40 11.08 6.49
N ILE A 76 -3.82 11.53 7.68
CA ILE A 76 -2.92 12.02 8.74
C ILE A 76 -2.77 11.03 9.91
N ARG A 77 -3.55 9.96 9.90
CA ARG A 77 -3.54 8.99 10.99
C ARG A 77 -2.37 8.04 10.85
N ARG A 78 -1.60 7.89 11.92
CA ARG A 78 -0.43 7.00 11.98
C ARG A 78 -0.77 5.55 12.34
N ASP A 79 -2.04 5.24 12.57
CA ASP A 79 -2.48 3.91 13.01
C ASP A 79 -2.87 2.99 11.84
N THR A 80 -2.96 3.53 10.63
CA THR A 80 -3.17 2.82 9.36
C THR A 80 -1.86 2.68 8.57
N CYS A 81 -1.85 1.82 7.55
CA CYS A 81 -0.71 1.71 6.65
C CYS A 81 -0.68 2.86 5.63
N SER A 82 0.51 3.21 5.14
CA SER A 82 0.71 4.36 4.23
C SER A 82 -0.07 4.23 2.92
N ALA A 83 -0.31 3.01 2.43
CA ALA A 83 -1.11 2.75 1.25
C ALA A 83 -2.52 3.36 1.36
N VAL A 84 -3.17 3.24 2.53
CA VAL A 84 -4.49 3.83 2.78
C VAL A 84 -4.42 5.35 2.68
N SER A 85 -3.48 5.96 3.39
CA SER A 85 -3.29 7.41 3.41
C SER A 85 -3.01 7.98 2.02
N LYS A 86 -2.07 7.38 1.28
CA LYS A 86 -1.69 7.78 -0.08
C LYS A 86 -2.86 7.63 -1.07
N MET A 87 -3.58 6.51 -1.00
CA MET A 87 -4.72 6.27 -1.90
C MET A 87 -5.88 7.21 -1.61
N LEU A 88 -6.23 7.44 -0.34
CA LEU A 88 -7.29 8.36 0.05
C LEU A 88 -6.95 9.80 -0.34
N GLU A 89 -5.76 10.27 0.00
CA GLU A 89 -5.30 11.62 -0.33
C GLU A 89 -5.32 11.86 -1.85
N ARG A 90 -4.77 10.92 -2.63
CA ARG A 90 -4.74 11.05 -4.08
C ARG A 90 -6.14 11.02 -4.68
N SER A 91 -7.04 10.18 -4.16
CA SER A 91 -8.43 10.09 -4.62
C SER A 91 -9.20 11.38 -4.35
N LEU A 92 -9.06 11.95 -3.15
CA LEU A 92 -9.66 13.24 -2.78
C LEU A 92 -9.09 14.39 -3.63
N LYS A 93 -7.76 14.47 -3.79
CA LYS A 93 -7.12 15.48 -4.65
C LYS A 93 -7.60 15.37 -6.10
N LEU A 94 -7.75 14.15 -6.61
CA LEU A 94 -8.23 13.92 -7.97
C LEU A 94 -9.69 14.34 -8.12
N LEU A 95 -10.56 13.97 -7.18
CA LEU A 95 -11.95 14.42 -7.13
C LEU A 95 -12.03 15.95 -7.08
N PHE A 96 -11.27 16.57 -6.17
CA PHE A 96 -11.31 18.01 -5.96
C PHE A 96 -10.83 18.82 -7.17
N ARG A 97 -9.84 18.30 -7.90
CA ARG A 97 -9.32 18.95 -9.11
C ARG A 97 -10.22 18.75 -10.32
N THR A 98 -10.74 17.54 -10.51
CA THR A 98 -11.40 17.16 -11.78
C THR A 98 -12.92 17.17 -11.70
N LYS A 99 -13.48 17.08 -10.48
CA LYS A 99 -14.91 16.87 -10.22
C LYS A 99 -15.49 15.65 -10.94
N ASP A 100 -14.63 14.68 -11.29
CA ASP A 100 -14.99 13.51 -12.08
C ASP A 100 -14.71 12.23 -11.29
N VAL A 101 -15.78 11.57 -10.86
CA VAL A 101 -15.75 10.31 -10.11
C VAL A 101 -15.19 9.17 -10.97
N THR A 102 -15.38 9.20 -12.29
CA THR A 102 -14.91 8.16 -13.22
C THR A 102 -13.39 8.06 -13.21
N ARG A 103 -12.70 9.21 -13.20
CA ARG A 103 -11.23 9.27 -13.08
C ARG A 103 -10.75 8.72 -11.74
N VAL A 104 -11.49 8.98 -10.66
CA VAL A 104 -11.20 8.41 -9.35
C VAL A 104 -11.36 6.88 -9.36
N LYS A 105 -12.47 6.38 -9.92
CA LYS A 105 -12.73 4.95 -10.10
C LYS A 105 -11.58 4.26 -10.85
N GLN A 106 -11.18 4.79 -12.00
CA GLN A 106 -10.07 4.25 -12.80
C GLN A 106 -8.76 4.22 -12.00
N TYR A 107 -8.44 5.30 -11.27
CA TYR A 107 -7.26 5.34 -10.42
C TYR A 107 -7.31 4.26 -9.32
N VAL A 108 -8.42 4.13 -8.60
CA VAL A 108 -8.58 3.16 -7.52
C VAL A 108 -8.51 1.73 -8.06
N GLN A 109 -9.17 1.44 -9.18
CA GLN A 109 -9.13 0.12 -9.82
C GLN A 109 -7.69 -0.26 -10.23
N LEU A 110 -6.94 0.66 -10.83
CA LEU A 110 -5.54 0.43 -11.19
C LEU A 110 -4.66 0.14 -9.96
N GLN A 111 -4.87 0.85 -8.85
CA GLN A 111 -4.14 0.57 -7.61
C GLN A 111 -4.53 -0.80 -7.02
N CYS A 112 -5.82 -1.13 -7.01
CA CYS A 112 -6.29 -2.44 -6.55
C CYS A 112 -5.69 -3.59 -7.38
N GLN A 113 -5.64 -3.46 -8.71
CA GLN A 113 -4.98 -4.43 -9.60
C GLN A 113 -3.47 -4.57 -9.30
N LYS A 114 -2.76 -3.47 -9.03
CA LYS A 114 -1.35 -3.53 -8.59
C LYS A 114 -1.17 -4.29 -7.27
N ILE A 115 -2.10 -4.10 -6.34
CA ILE A 115 -2.09 -4.80 -5.04
C ILE A 115 -2.38 -6.30 -5.24
N TYR A 116 -3.40 -6.67 -6.01
CA TYR A 116 -3.74 -8.07 -6.28
C TYR A 116 -2.64 -8.81 -7.07
N SER A 117 -1.96 -8.11 -7.98
CA SER A 117 -0.80 -8.65 -8.71
C SER A 117 0.52 -8.64 -7.91
N HIS A 118 0.50 -8.24 -6.63
CA HIS A 118 1.68 -8.19 -5.75
C HIS A 118 2.81 -7.27 -6.26
N ARG A 119 2.48 -6.34 -7.17
CA ARG A 119 3.40 -5.35 -7.76
C ARG A 119 3.43 -4.05 -6.95
N VAL A 120 3.60 -4.19 -5.64
CA VAL A 120 3.61 -3.07 -4.69
C VAL A 120 4.86 -3.06 -3.81
N ASN A 121 5.16 -1.91 -3.22
CA ASN A 121 6.20 -1.77 -2.22
C ASN A 121 5.62 -2.15 -0.85
N LEU A 122 6.20 -3.16 -0.18
CA LEU A 122 5.68 -3.69 1.09
C LEU A 122 5.71 -2.66 2.23
N ILE A 123 6.62 -1.68 2.17
CA ILE A 123 6.72 -0.60 3.15
C ILE A 123 5.39 0.13 3.30
N ASP A 124 4.68 0.34 2.18
CA ASP A 124 3.41 1.06 2.18
C ASP A 124 2.30 0.29 2.92
N PHE A 125 2.50 -1.01 3.17
CA PHE A 125 1.54 -1.91 3.81
C PHE A 125 1.90 -2.21 5.28
N VAL A 126 2.98 -1.63 5.79
CA VAL A 126 3.37 -1.76 7.20
C VAL A 126 2.42 -0.95 8.08
N PHE A 127 1.89 -1.61 9.11
CA PHE A 127 1.26 -0.94 10.25
C PHE A 127 2.29 -0.69 11.33
N ALA A 128 2.10 0.38 12.10
CA ALA A 128 2.91 0.66 13.29
C ALA A 128 1.97 0.98 14.46
N LYS A 129 1.85 0.05 15.42
CA LYS A 129 0.97 0.18 16.57
C LYS A 129 1.77 0.31 17.86
N GLU A 130 1.31 1.18 18.74
CA GLU A 130 1.93 1.43 20.05
C GLU A 130 1.85 0.18 20.93
N TYR A 131 2.99 -0.17 21.53
CA TYR A 131 3.11 -1.19 22.55
C TYR A 131 2.94 -0.56 23.92
N ARG A 132 1.96 -1.04 24.70
CA ARG A 132 1.60 -0.50 26.01
C ARG A 132 2.25 -1.25 27.18
N GLY A 133 3.16 -2.18 26.88
CA GLY A 133 3.78 -3.06 27.88
C GLY A 133 2.97 -4.32 28.14
N LYS A 134 3.65 -5.46 28.35
CA LYS A 134 3.03 -6.79 28.47
C LYS A 134 1.94 -6.85 29.53
N LYS A 135 2.16 -6.21 30.69
CA LYS A 135 1.24 -6.21 31.85
C LYS A 135 -0.05 -5.41 31.60
N SER A 136 -0.06 -4.50 30.62
CA SER A 136 -1.23 -3.67 30.31
C SER A 136 -2.29 -4.39 29.48
N TYR A 137 -1.92 -5.52 28.88
CA TYR A 137 -2.80 -6.28 28.00
C TYR A 137 -3.38 -7.49 28.74
N HIS A 138 -4.61 -7.86 28.38
CA HIS A 138 -5.15 -9.15 28.78
C HIS A 138 -4.29 -10.29 28.17
N PRO A 139 -4.01 -11.38 28.90
CA PRO A 139 -3.11 -12.46 28.43
C PRO A 139 -3.47 -13.05 27.07
N THR A 140 -4.77 -13.07 26.73
CA THR A 140 -5.30 -13.60 25.46
C THR A 140 -5.66 -12.51 24.45
N ALA A 141 -5.29 -11.25 24.69
CA ALA A 141 -5.64 -10.15 23.80
C ALA A 141 -4.98 -10.33 22.40
N PRO A 142 -5.74 -10.30 21.30
CA PRO A 142 -5.20 -10.44 19.95
C PRO A 142 -4.60 -9.11 19.47
N VAL A 143 -3.56 -8.63 20.16
CA VAL A 143 -2.88 -7.38 19.83
C VAL A 143 -1.59 -7.66 19.05
N PRO A 144 -1.46 -7.16 17.80
CA PRO A 144 -0.27 -7.35 16.97
C PRO A 144 1.06 -7.00 17.66
N ALA A 145 1.12 -5.84 18.30
CA ALA A 145 2.31 -5.35 19.00
C ALA A 145 2.74 -6.30 20.13
N LEU A 146 1.77 -6.80 20.91
CA LEU A 146 2.01 -7.78 21.97
C LEU A 146 2.51 -9.11 21.39
N ARG A 147 1.87 -9.62 20.33
CA ARG A 147 2.26 -10.89 19.71
C ARG A 147 3.70 -10.85 19.20
N ILE A 148 4.12 -9.72 18.62
CA ILE A 148 5.50 -9.52 18.17
C ILE A 148 6.44 -9.37 19.36
N ALA A 149 6.06 -8.60 20.39
CA ALA A 149 6.85 -8.45 21.61
C ALA A 149 7.14 -9.81 22.27
N LEU A 150 6.12 -10.67 22.42
CA LEU A 150 6.29 -12.02 22.95
C LEU A 150 7.20 -12.89 22.07
N LYS A 151 7.08 -12.79 20.74
CA LYS A 151 7.98 -13.49 19.80
C LYS A 151 9.43 -12.98 19.88
N ARG A 152 9.64 -11.69 20.16
CA ARG A 152 10.97 -11.09 20.37
C ARG A 152 11.56 -11.59 21.69
N LEU A 153 10.82 -11.46 22.80
CA LEU A 153 11.19 -11.95 24.13
C LEU A 153 11.60 -13.42 24.15
N ALA A 154 10.87 -14.28 23.44
CA ALA A 154 11.20 -15.71 23.34
C ALA A 154 12.54 -15.98 22.65
N LYS A 155 13.02 -15.07 21.79
CA LYS A 155 14.33 -15.17 21.14
C LYS A 155 15.43 -14.51 21.96
N ASN A 156 15.15 -13.34 22.52
CA ASN A 156 16.08 -12.59 23.36
C ASN A 156 15.29 -11.86 24.46
N PRO A 157 15.53 -12.17 25.75
CA PRO A 157 14.88 -11.50 26.88
C PRO A 157 15.01 -9.98 26.88
N LEU A 158 16.06 -9.42 26.27
CA LEU A 158 16.31 -7.98 26.21
C LEU A 158 15.67 -7.29 25.00
N SER A 159 14.92 -8.02 24.17
CA SER A 159 14.33 -7.49 22.93
C SER A 159 12.86 -7.10 23.07
N GLU A 160 12.36 -6.93 24.30
CA GLU A 160 11.04 -6.36 24.54
C GLU A 160 10.99 -4.92 24.02
N PRO A 161 9.95 -4.53 23.24
CA PRO A 161 9.76 -3.14 22.87
C PRO A 161 9.52 -2.25 24.10
N ASN A 162 9.94 -1.00 24.02
CA ASN A 162 9.66 -0.03 25.09
C ASN A 162 8.16 0.32 25.14
N ILE A 163 7.67 0.71 26.32
CA ILE A 163 6.30 1.23 26.46
C ILE A 163 6.18 2.53 25.66
N GLY A 164 5.18 2.63 24.80
CA GLY A 164 5.00 3.72 23.85
C GLY A 164 5.70 3.50 22.49
N GLU A 165 6.57 2.49 22.37
CA GLU A 165 7.22 2.16 21.10
C GLU A 165 6.19 1.69 20.08
N ARG A 166 6.33 2.15 18.83
CA ARG A 166 5.48 1.71 17.74
C ARG A 166 6.09 0.50 17.06
N VAL A 167 5.48 -0.65 17.28
CA VAL A 167 5.94 -1.93 16.74
C VAL A 167 5.43 -2.09 15.30
N PRO A 168 6.33 -2.18 14.29
CA PRO A 168 5.94 -2.33 12.90
C PRO A 168 5.59 -3.79 12.55
N PHE A 169 4.56 -3.97 11.72
CA PHE A 169 4.14 -5.29 11.23
C PHE A 169 3.38 -5.24 9.92
N ILE A 170 3.35 -6.37 9.21
CA ILE A 170 2.63 -6.56 7.96
C ILE A 170 1.76 -7.81 8.04
N ILE A 171 0.63 -7.81 7.32
CA ILE A 171 -0.32 -8.91 7.33
C ILE A 171 -0.16 -9.72 6.03
N GLY A 172 0.26 -10.97 6.20
CA GLY A 172 0.40 -11.93 5.11
C GLY A 172 -0.82 -12.84 4.96
N LEU A 173 -0.80 -13.67 3.92
CA LEU A 173 -1.68 -14.83 3.82
C LEU A 173 -1.14 -15.94 4.73
N ASN A 174 -2.06 -16.69 5.34
CA ASN A 174 -1.72 -17.97 5.94
C ASN A 174 -1.94 -19.07 4.88
N LEU A 175 -0.85 -19.63 4.37
CA LEU A 175 -0.87 -20.63 3.30
C LEU A 175 -1.31 -22.02 3.81
N GLU A 176 -1.09 -22.30 5.09
CA GLU A 176 -1.43 -23.59 5.71
C GLU A 176 -2.89 -23.63 6.13
N GLN A 177 -3.43 -22.51 6.61
CA GLN A 177 -4.78 -22.40 7.14
C GLN A 177 -5.52 -21.20 6.52
N PRO A 178 -6.38 -21.43 5.52
CA PRO A 178 -7.12 -20.36 4.83
C PRO A 178 -8.03 -19.52 5.75
N ASN A 179 -8.54 -20.12 6.82
CA ASN A 179 -9.44 -19.48 7.79
C ASN A 179 -8.72 -19.09 9.10
N ALA A 180 -7.40 -18.98 9.08
CA ALA A 180 -6.64 -18.55 10.24
C ALA A 180 -7.07 -17.15 10.71
N ASN A 181 -6.96 -16.92 12.01
CA ASN A 181 -7.20 -15.60 12.57
C ASN A 181 -6.15 -14.60 12.03
N LEU A 182 -6.57 -13.35 11.88
CA LEU A 182 -5.71 -12.28 11.37
C LEU A 182 -4.44 -12.10 12.22
N ILE A 183 -4.54 -12.34 13.53
CA ILE A 183 -3.44 -12.24 14.49
C ILE A 183 -2.31 -13.25 14.20
N ASP A 184 -2.64 -14.40 13.60
CA ASP A 184 -1.68 -15.44 13.26
C ASP A 184 -1.01 -15.17 11.90
N CYS A 185 -1.61 -14.31 11.09
CA CYS A 185 -1.13 -13.88 9.79
C CYS A 185 -0.09 -12.74 9.85
N ILE A 186 0.47 -12.45 11.03
CA ILE A 186 1.33 -11.29 11.28
C ILE A 186 2.80 -11.62 11.07
N TRP A 187 3.47 -10.77 10.29
CA TRP A 187 4.88 -10.84 9.98
C TRP A 187 5.59 -9.54 10.37
N THR A 188 6.87 -9.65 10.72
CA THR A 188 7.78 -8.50 10.73
C THR A 188 8.32 -8.31 9.32
N LEU A 189 8.59 -7.06 8.94
CA LEU A 189 9.02 -6.76 7.56
C LEU A 189 10.34 -7.46 7.21
N ASP A 190 11.28 -7.56 8.16
CA ASP A 190 12.55 -8.27 7.96
C ASP A 190 12.33 -9.75 7.59
N LYS A 191 11.38 -10.42 8.25
CA LYS A 191 11.04 -11.82 7.95
C LYS A 191 10.31 -11.97 6.62
N ALA A 192 9.45 -11.00 6.30
CA ALA A 192 8.73 -10.98 5.03
C ALA A 192 9.66 -10.81 3.83
N LEU A 193 10.81 -10.17 4.02
CA LEU A 193 11.77 -9.85 2.96
C LEU A 193 13.05 -10.70 2.97
N MET A 194 13.11 -11.74 3.81
CA MET A 194 14.18 -12.73 3.71
C MET A 194 14.12 -13.41 2.33
N ILE A 195 15.29 -13.69 1.73
CA ILE A 195 15.39 -14.26 0.38
C ILE A 195 14.54 -15.54 0.25
N ASN A 196 14.56 -16.41 1.27
CA ASN A 196 13.83 -17.69 1.30
C ASN A 196 12.44 -17.59 1.96
N SER A 197 11.84 -16.39 2.03
CA SER A 197 10.55 -16.18 2.66
C SER A 197 9.40 -16.58 1.72
N ASN A 198 8.45 -17.37 2.23
CA ASN A 198 7.19 -17.68 1.54
C ASN A 198 6.10 -16.61 1.78
N PHE A 199 6.50 -15.41 2.21
CA PHE A 199 5.57 -14.35 2.54
C PHE A 199 4.78 -13.89 1.30
N GLN A 200 3.45 -13.92 1.41
CA GLN A 200 2.54 -13.33 0.44
C GLN A 200 1.65 -12.30 1.14
N LEU A 201 1.51 -11.12 0.56
CA LEU A 201 0.67 -10.07 1.11
C LEU A 201 -0.80 -10.50 1.09
N ASN A 202 -1.54 -10.25 2.18
CA ASN A 202 -2.99 -10.45 2.18
C ASN A 202 -3.71 -9.32 1.42
N SER A 203 -3.59 -9.30 0.10
CA SER A 203 -4.15 -8.25 -0.76
C SER A 203 -5.65 -8.03 -0.55
N ASN A 204 -6.42 -9.11 -0.31
CA ASN A 204 -7.85 -9.02 -0.05
C ASN A 204 -8.15 -8.24 1.24
N TYR A 205 -7.44 -8.55 2.33
CA TYR A 205 -7.57 -7.84 3.59
C TYR A 205 -7.26 -6.33 3.43
N TYR A 206 -6.13 -5.98 2.80
CA TYR A 206 -5.76 -4.57 2.63
C TYR A 206 -6.77 -3.81 1.75
N VAL A 207 -7.20 -4.38 0.63
CA VAL A 207 -8.16 -3.71 -0.25
C VAL A 207 -9.53 -3.59 0.43
N ARG A 208 -10.12 -4.71 0.88
CA ARG A 208 -11.51 -4.74 1.35
C ARG A 208 -11.70 -4.25 2.78
N LYS A 209 -10.71 -4.41 3.67
CA LYS A 209 -10.83 -4.07 5.09
C LYS A 209 -10.10 -2.80 5.50
N GLN A 210 -9.18 -2.28 4.67
CA GLN A 210 -8.40 -1.09 5.01
C GLN A 210 -8.64 0.06 4.03
N ILE A 211 -8.36 -0.15 2.75
CA ILE A 211 -8.40 0.91 1.72
C ILE A 211 -9.83 1.32 1.39
N LEU A 212 -10.69 0.37 0.99
CA LEU A 212 -12.05 0.69 0.57
C LEU A 212 -12.90 1.31 1.68
N PRO A 213 -12.89 0.83 2.94
CA PRO A 213 -13.64 1.50 3.99
C PRO A 213 -13.23 2.96 4.23
N ALA A 214 -11.96 3.32 4.00
CA ALA A 214 -11.52 4.71 4.12
C ALA A 214 -12.01 5.57 2.95
N LEU A 215 -12.02 5.03 1.73
CA LEU A 215 -12.60 5.70 0.57
C LEU A 215 -14.12 5.83 0.71
N ASP A 216 -14.81 4.75 1.11
CA ASP A 216 -16.26 4.68 1.23
C ASP A 216 -16.81 5.76 2.15
N ARG A 217 -16.17 6.01 3.31
CA ARG A 217 -16.54 7.11 4.21
C ARG A 217 -16.58 8.48 3.53
N ALA A 218 -15.64 8.75 2.63
CA ALA A 218 -15.56 10.02 1.92
C ALA A 218 -16.48 10.08 0.70
N PHE A 219 -16.58 8.99 -0.06
CA PHE A 219 -17.31 8.93 -1.33
C PHE A 219 -18.81 8.60 -1.17
N ALA A 220 -19.22 7.95 -0.08
CA ALA A 220 -20.63 7.72 0.23
C ALA A 220 -21.40 9.04 0.39
N LEU A 221 -20.73 10.11 0.81
CA LEU A 221 -21.32 11.46 0.96
C LEU A 221 -21.79 12.05 -0.38
N ILE A 222 -21.23 11.59 -1.50
CA ILE A 222 -21.66 11.96 -2.84
C ILE A 222 -22.46 10.84 -3.53
N GLY A 223 -22.95 9.85 -2.76
CA GLY A 223 -23.78 8.75 -3.26
C GLY A 223 -23.02 7.66 -4.02
N VAL A 224 -21.70 7.57 -3.86
CA VAL A 224 -20.85 6.62 -4.58
C VAL A 224 -20.52 5.42 -3.70
N ASP A 225 -20.89 4.22 -4.16
CA ASP A 225 -20.48 2.95 -3.57
C ASP A 225 -19.16 2.48 -4.20
N VAL A 226 -18.08 2.58 -3.43
CA VAL A 226 -16.73 2.21 -3.90
C VAL A 226 -16.49 0.70 -3.89
N PHE A 227 -17.30 -0.10 -3.20
CA PHE A 227 -17.13 -1.55 -3.18
C PHE A 227 -17.53 -2.19 -4.50
N LYS A 228 -18.55 -1.63 -5.17
CA LYS A 228 -18.96 -2.04 -6.53
C LYS A 228 -17.82 -1.90 -7.55
N TRP A 229 -16.87 -1.00 -7.33
CA TRP A 229 -15.73 -0.84 -8.24
C TRP A 229 -14.84 -2.08 -8.31
N LEU A 230 -14.90 -2.99 -7.32
CA LEU A 230 -14.18 -4.26 -7.35
C LEU A 230 -14.82 -5.32 -8.24
N GLU A 231 -16.13 -5.27 -8.47
CA GLU A 231 -16.83 -6.26 -9.27
C GLU A 231 -16.30 -6.24 -10.71
N ASP A 232 -16.08 -5.05 -11.25
CA ASP A 232 -15.46 -4.84 -12.56
C ASP A 232 -14.02 -5.39 -12.65
N ILE A 233 -13.24 -5.30 -11.56
CA ILE A 233 -11.86 -5.83 -11.51
C ILE A 233 -11.87 -7.36 -11.50
N SER A 234 -12.84 -7.93 -10.79
CA SER A 234 -12.93 -9.37 -10.58
C SER A 234 -13.12 -10.13 -11.90
N GLN A 235 -13.74 -9.56 -12.93
CA GLN A 235 -13.86 -10.23 -14.23
C GLN A 235 -12.50 -10.50 -14.90
N THR A 236 -11.47 -9.70 -14.59
CA THR A 236 -10.10 -9.90 -15.09
C THR A 236 -9.20 -10.75 -14.17
N ASP A 237 -9.39 -10.72 -12.84
CA ASP A 237 -8.52 -11.42 -11.85
C ASP A 237 -9.12 -12.73 -11.27
N THR A 238 -10.41 -13.00 -11.53
CA THR A 238 -11.07 -14.25 -11.09
C THR A 238 -10.45 -15.47 -11.77
N ILE A 239 -9.91 -15.29 -12.99
CA ILE A 239 -9.10 -16.30 -13.68
C ILE A 239 -7.88 -16.67 -12.82
N THR A 240 -7.18 -15.69 -12.24
CA THR A 240 -5.94 -15.90 -11.48
C THR A 240 -6.18 -16.53 -10.10
N THR A 241 -7.28 -16.19 -9.42
CA THR A 241 -7.54 -16.56 -8.01
C THR A 241 -8.34 -17.86 -7.87
N ILE A 242 -9.28 -18.13 -8.78
CA ILE A 242 -9.97 -19.44 -8.86
C ILE A 242 -9.01 -20.51 -9.37
N GLU A 243 -8.11 -20.17 -10.30
CA GLU A 243 -6.98 -21.05 -10.65
C GLU A 243 -6.09 -21.32 -9.45
N GLN A 244 -5.73 -20.32 -8.64
CA GLN A 244 -4.90 -20.53 -7.44
C GLN A 244 -5.58 -21.45 -6.41
N ARG A 245 -6.89 -21.32 -6.19
CA ARG A 245 -7.65 -22.25 -5.32
C ARG A 245 -7.80 -23.65 -5.93
N ARG A 246 -8.02 -23.78 -7.24
CA ARG A 246 -8.00 -25.08 -7.94
C ARG A 246 -6.60 -25.70 -7.97
N LEU A 247 -5.55 -24.90 -8.05
CA LEU A 247 -4.14 -25.32 -8.04
C LEU A 247 -3.72 -25.82 -6.66
N ALA A 248 -4.15 -25.18 -5.57
CA ALA A 248 -3.87 -25.66 -4.21
C ALA A 248 -4.51 -27.04 -3.94
N ILE A 249 -5.71 -27.28 -4.47
CA ILE A 249 -6.41 -28.58 -4.37
C ILE A 249 -5.81 -29.62 -5.33
N LYS A 250 -5.32 -29.20 -6.52
CA LYS A 250 -4.72 -30.11 -7.52
C LYS A 250 -3.21 -30.31 -7.38
N GLN A 251 -2.51 -29.51 -6.57
CA GLN A 251 -1.08 -29.71 -6.25
C GLN A 251 -0.85 -30.94 -5.36
N GLN A 252 -1.86 -31.38 -4.60
CA GLN A 252 -1.86 -32.70 -3.97
C GLN A 252 -1.90 -33.86 -4.98
N HIS A 253 -2.23 -33.60 -6.26
CA HIS A 253 -2.34 -34.61 -7.32
C HIS A 253 -1.52 -34.28 -8.59
N GLY A 254 -0.45 -33.47 -8.49
CA GLY A 254 0.73 -33.61 -9.36
C GLY A 254 0.71 -33.19 -10.84
N PHE A 255 -0.32 -32.58 -11.43
CA PHE A 255 -0.36 -32.44 -12.92
C PHE A 255 -0.42 -31.04 -13.57
N MET A 256 -0.50 -29.90 -12.85
CA MET A 256 -0.48 -28.58 -13.51
C MET A 256 0.32 -27.51 -12.75
N ARG A 257 1.19 -26.80 -13.48
CA ARG A 257 2.01 -25.65 -13.06
C ARG A 257 1.78 -24.47 -14.01
N ARG A 258 2.31 -23.28 -13.69
CA ARG A 258 2.33 -22.14 -14.62
C ARG A 258 3.66 -22.11 -15.36
N CYS A 259 3.62 -21.85 -16.66
CA CYS A 259 4.80 -21.64 -17.49
C CYS A 259 5.64 -20.49 -16.92
N HIS A 260 6.94 -20.71 -16.71
CA HIS A 260 7.83 -19.70 -16.14
C HIS A 260 7.98 -18.44 -17.01
N LEU A 261 7.72 -18.56 -18.32
CA LEU A 261 7.84 -17.46 -19.28
C LEU A 261 6.53 -16.68 -19.46
N CYS A 262 5.45 -17.36 -19.87
CA CYS A 262 4.18 -16.72 -20.25
C CYS A 262 3.07 -16.87 -19.19
N SER A 263 3.32 -17.58 -18.09
CA SER A 263 2.36 -17.84 -17.00
C SER A 263 1.09 -18.60 -17.38
N LYS A 264 0.97 -19.12 -18.62
CA LYS A 264 -0.11 -20.04 -19.02
C LYS A 264 0.01 -21.37 -18.27
N LEU A 265 -1.10 -22.06 -18.04
CA LEU A 265 -1.12 -23.38 -17.41
C LEU A 265 -0.40 -24.41 -18.30
N ALA A 266 0.48 -25.21 -17.69
CA ALA A 266 1.28 -26.24 -18.35
C ALA A 266 1.57 -27.40 -17.38
N THR A 267 1.78 -28.61 -17.91
CA THR A 267 2.24 -29.78 -17.15
C THR A 267 3.74 -29.73 -16.90
N THR A 268 4.48 -29.11 -17.82
CA THR A 268 5.93 -28.87 -17.78
C THR A 268 6.28 -27.45 -17.33
N PRO A 269 7.55 -27.17 -16.96
CA PRO A 269 8.01 -25.81 -16.59
C PRO A 269 7.76 -24.73 -17.66
N LEU A 270 7.73 -25.14 -18.94
CA LEU A 270 7.37 -24.31 -20.09
C LEU A 270 6.13 -24.90 -20.76
N CYS A 271 5.24 -24.06 -21.30
CA CYS A 271 4.13 -24.52 -22.14
C CYS A 271 4.63 -24.91 -23.54
N ASP A 272 3.84 -25.72 -24.25
CA ASP A 272 4.20 -26.21 -25.58
C ASP A 272 4.48 -25.09 -26.60
N GLU A 273 3.75 -23.97 -26.50
CA GLU A 273 3.95 -22.80 -27.37
C GLU A 273 5.31 -22.14 -27.13
N CYS A 274 5.70 -21.96 -25.86
CA CYS A 274 7.03 -21.44 -25.50
C CYS A 274 8.14 -22.42 -25.88
N ARG A 275 7.85 -23.72 -25.88
CA ARG A 275 8.79 -24.77 -26.28
C ARG A 275 8.98 -24.84 -27.80
N LYS A 276 7.93 -24.60 -28.58
CA LYS A 276 8.01 -24.51 -30.05
C LYS A 276 8.76 -23.25 -30.50
N ASN A 277 8.50 -22.11 -29.86
CA ASN A 277 9.17 -20.84 -30.16
C ASN A 277 10.42 -20.62 -29.31
N SER A 278 11.33 -21.60 -29.33
CA SER A 278 12.51 -21.70 -28.48
C SER A 278 13.39 -20.42 -28.49
N ASN A 279 13.73 -19.91 -29.67
CA ASN A 279 14.53 -18.69 -29.83
C ASN A 279 13.87 -17.43 -29.26
N GLN A 280 12.56 -17.27 -29.47
CA GLN A 280 11.81 -16.11 -28.94
C GLN A 280 11.67 -16.21 -27.42
N SER A 281 11.47 -17.41 -26.90
CA SER A 281 11.41 -17.68 -25.47
C SER A 281 12.72 -17.35 -24.78
N LEU A 282 13.85 -17.77 -25.37
CA LEU A 282 15.19 -17.47 -24.87
C LEU A 282 15.44 -15.96 -24.87
N LEU A 283 15.18 -15.27 -25.98
CA LEU A 283 15.33 -13.82 -26.07
C LEU A 283 14.49 -13.08 -25.02
N THR A 284 13.24 -13.51 -24.81
CA THR A 284 12.35 -12.90 -23.81
C THR A 284 12.86 -13.10 -22.39
N ALA A 285 13.36 -14.31 -22.07
CA ALA A 285 13.97 -14.61 -20.79
C ALA A 285 15.23 -13.76 -20.55
N GLU A 286 16.07 -13.62 -21.58
CA GLU A 286 17.31 -12.82 -21.50
C GLU A 286 17.05 -11.33 -21.32
N ILE A 287 16.12 -10.76 -22.08
CA ILE A 287 15.75 -9.34 -21.93
C ILE A 287 15.26 -9.08 -20.49
N LYS A 288 14.43 -9.98 -19.95
CA LYS A 288 13.89 -9.87 -18.59
C LYS A 288 14.98 -10.00 -17.53
N ALA A 289 15.90 -10.95 -17.68
CA ALA A 289 17.03 -11.13 -16.77
C ALA A 289 17.95 -9.90 -16.78
N ASN A 290 18.37 -9.45 -17.97
CA ASN A 290 19.21 -8.28 -18.15
C ASN A 290 18.59 -7.00 -17.56
N GLU A 291 17.28 -6.80 -17.73
CA GLU A 291 16.58 -5.63 -17.17
C GLU A 291 16.59 -5.66 -15.63
N LEU A 292 16.33 -6.82 -15.02
CA LEU A 292 16.37 -6.97 -13.56
C LEU A 292 17.79 -6.79 -13.02
N GLU A 293 18.81 -7.31 -13.71
CA GLU A 293 20.22 -7.14 -13.35
C GLU A 293 20.63 -5.66 -13.41
N ARG A 294 20.26 -4.92 -14.46
CA ARG A 294 20.52 -3.47 -14.56
C ARG A 294 19.86 -2.69 -13.42
N GLN A 295 18.61 -3.00 -13.10
CA GLN A 295 17.90 -2.36 -11.99
C GLN A 295 18.57 -2.68 -10.65
N HIS A 296 18.98 -3.93 -10.44
CA HIS A 296 19.71 -4.35 -9.26
C HIS A 296 21.05 -3.63 -9.12
N SER A 297 21.88 -3.59 -10.18
CA SER A 297 23.15 -2.86 -10.20
C SER A 297 22.99 -1.37 -9.93
N SER A 298 21.91 -0.75 -10.42
CA SER A 298 21.60 0.64 -10.11
C SER A 298 21.34 0.88 -8.62
N LEU A 299 20.56 0.01 -7.97
CA LEU A 299 20.32 0.14 -6.52
C LEU A 299 21.55 -0.23 -5.70
N GLN A 300 22.34 -1.21 -6.15
CA GLN A 300 23.58 -1.59 -5.49
C GLN A 300 24.57 -0.41 -5.44
N ARG A 301 24.66 0.40 -6.50
CA ARG A 301 25.45 1.65 -6.49
C ARG A 301 24.98 2.63 -5.43
N ILE A 302 23.67 2.78 -5.23
CA ILE A 302 23.10 3.63 -4.17
C ILE A 302 23.48 3.09 -2.79
N CYS A 303 23.38 1.77 -2.58
CA CYS A 303 23.76 1.16 -1.31
C CYS A 303 25.27 1.30 -1.03
N LEU A 304 26.12 1.14 -2.05
CA LEU A 304 27.57 1.33 -1.91
C LEU A 304 27.93 2.77 -1.56
N ALA A 305 27.29 3.75 -2.21
CA ALA A 305 27.48 5.17 -1.89
C ALA A 305 26.99 5.51 -0.46
N CYS A 306 25.94 4.85 0.02
CA CYS A 306 25.43 5.04 1.38
C CYS A 306 26.33 4.40 2.46
N SER A 307 27.08 3.35 2.13
CA SER A 307 27.89 2.56 3.07
C SER A 307 29.39 2.84 2.97
N ASP A 308 29.80 3.92 2.30
CA ASP A 308 31.19 4.24 1.96
C ASP A 308 31.96 3.03 1.41
N HIS A 309 31.32 2.29 0.49
CA HIS A 309 31.88 1.13 -0.22
C HIS A 309 32.27 -0.11 0.60
N MET A 310 32.04 -0.16 1.91
CA MET A 310 32.55 -1.25 2.75
C MET A 310 31.80 -2.58 2.58
N ASN A 311 30.47 -2.57 2.51
CA ASN A 311 29.67 -3.81 2.43
C ASN A 311 28.36 -3.67 1.62
N GLY A 312 28.04 -2.48 1.11
CA GLY A 312 26.80 -2.25 0.35
C GLY A 312 25.54 -2.70 1.11
N TRP A 313 24.68 -3.46 0.44
CA TRP A 313 23.37 -3.85 0.97
C TRP A 313 23.37 -5.18 1.75
N SER A 314 24.38 -6.04 1.58
CA SER A 314 24.38 -7.42 2.11
C SER A 314 24.35 -7.46 3.64
N ASN A 315 25.09 -6.55 4.29
CA ASN A 315 25.19 -6.46 5.75
C ASN A 315 24.36 -5.31 6.35
N CYS A 316 23.67 -4.52 5.51
CA CYS A 316 22.79 -3.47 6.00
C CYS A 316 21.63 -4.09 6.78
N THR A 317 21.36 -3.62 7.99
CA THR A 317 20.25 -4.08 8.86
C THR A 317 19.15 -3.04 9.05
N THR A 318 19.26 -1.87 8.42
CA THR A 318 18.31 -0.76 8.57
C THR A 318 16.90 -1.18 8.14
N GLY A 319 15.92 -0.96 9.02
CA GLY A 319 14.50 -1.24 8.79
C GLY A 319 13.70 -0.07 8.21
N ASP A 320 14.27 1.12 8.06
CA ASP A 320 13.54 2.28 7.56
C ASP A 320 13.96 2.68 6.14
N CYS A 321 14.92 1.96 5.55
CA CYS A 321 15.48 2.30 4.24
C CYS A 321 14.63 1.72 3.09
N PRO A 322 14.00 2.56 2.24
CA PRO A 322 13.20 2.07 1.13
C PRO A 322 14.03 1.37 0.04
N VAL A 323 15.29 1.78 -0.11
CA VAL A 323 16.23 1.16 -1.07
C VAL A 323 16.53 -0.28 -0.66
N ARG A 324 16.72 -0.54 0.64
CA ARG A 324 16.99 -1.88 1.16
C ARG A 324 15.87 -2.86 0.81
N TYR A 325 14.63 -2.43 0.97
CA TYR A 325 13.48 -3.27 0.68
C TYR A 325 13.29 -3.53 -0.81
N ARG A 326 13.57 -2.51 -1.63
CA ARG A 326 13.51 -2.64 -3.08
C ARG A 326 14.62 -3.57 -3.60
N ILE A 327 15.84 -3.47 -3.07
CA ILE A 327 16.96 -4.32 -3.52
C ILE A 327 16.72 -5.78 -3.14
N LEU A 328 16.27 -6.09 -1.90
CA LEU A 328 15.94 -7.46 -1.49
C LEU A 328 14.87 -8.11 -2.39
N LYS A 329 13.80 -7.36 -2.70
CA LYS A 329 12.74 -7.81 -3.62
C LYS A 329 13.29 -8.04 -5.03
N LEU A 330 14.14 -7.14 -5.53
CA LEU A 330 14.76 -7.29 -6.85
C LEU A 330 15.73 -8.47 -6.88
N THR A 331 16.48 -8.73 -5.82
CA THR A 331 17.35 -9.91 -5.72
C THR A 331 16.54 -11.20 -5.85
N GLN A 332 15.40 -11.33 -5.17
CA GLN A 332 14.51 -12.49 -5.33
C GLN A 332 14.00 -12.63 -6.77
N GLN A 333 13.58 -11.52 -7.40
CA GLN A 333 13.12 -11.52 -8.80
C GLN A 333 14.23 -11.86 -9.79
N MET A 334 15.46 -11.39 -9.52
CA MET A 334 16.64 -11.68 -10.32
C MET A 334 17.00 -13.16 -10.25
N ILE A 335 17.02 -13.76 -9.05
CA ILE A 335 17.25 -15.21 -8.87
C ILE A 335 16.22 -16.02 -9.65
N GLN A 336 14.92 -15.70 -9.52
CA GLN A 336 13.86 -16.37 -10.28
C GLN A 336 14.01 -16.21 -11.80
N ALA A 337 14.45 -15.04 -12.26
CA ALA A 337 14.68 -14.79 -13.68
C ALA A 337 15.88 -15.58 -14.22
N GLN A 338 16.95 -15.70 -13.42
CA GLN A 338 18.12 -16.53 -13.75
C GLN A 338 17.77 -18.02 -13.79
N GLU A 339 16.98 -18.52 -12.84
CA GLU A 339 16.45 -19.89 -12.89
C GLU A 339 15.62 -20.13 -14.16
N THR A 340 14.73 -19.18 -14.49
CA THR A 340 13.91 -19.25 -15.71
C THR A 340 14.79 -19.28 -16.96
N ARG A 341 15.84 -18.46 -17.02
CA ARG A 341 16.81 -18.44 -18.11
C ARG A 341 17.50 -19.78 -18.27
N THR A 342 17.99 -20.38 -17.19
CA THR A 342 18.64 -21.70 -17.22
C THR A 342 17.70 -22.79 -17.70
N ILE A 343 16.45 -22.78 -17.22
CA ILE A 343 15.41 -23.74 -17.65
C ILE A 343 15.16 -23.61 -19.16
N VAL A 344 14.95 -22.38 -19.65
CA VAL A 344 14.72 -22.14 -21.08
C VAL A 344 15.91 -22.59 -21.91
N ASN A 345 17.14 -22.27 -21.48
CA ASN A 345 18.36 -22.65 -22.19
C ASN A 345 18.50 -24.18 -22.33
N ASN A 346 18.28 -24.93 -21.24
CA ASN A 346 18.34 -26.39 -21.27
C ASN A 346 17.32 -27.01 -22.25
N PHE A 347 16.10 -26.46 -22.31
CA PHE A 347 15.10 -26.91 -23.27
C PHE A 347 15.41 -26.53 -24.73
N CYS A 348 16.21 -25.48 -24.95
CA CYS A 348 16.68 -25.11 -26.29
C CYS A 348 17.76 -26.09 -26.77
N THR A 349 18.70 -26.46 -25.90
CA THR A 349 19.82 -27.36 -26.24
C THR A 349 19.35 -28.78 -26.52
N ASP A 350 18.34 -29.27 -25.80
CA ASP A 350 17.75 -30.60 -26.01
C ASP A 350 16.98 -30.74 -27.33
N GLN A 351 16.65 -29.65 -28.02
CA GLN A 351 16.00 -29.69 -29.35
C GLN A 351 17.02 -29.71 -30.51
N THR A 352 18.27 -29.35 -30.23
CA THR A 352 19.36 -29.31 -31.22
C THR A 352 20.21 -30.59 -31.27
N SER A 353 20.02 -31.48 -30.30
CA SER A 353 20.53 -32.85 -30.23
C SER A 353 19.47 -33.85 -30.68
#